data_AF-A0A958MNH1-F1
#
_entry.id   AF-A0A958MNH1-F1
#
_cell.length_a   1.000
_cell.length_b   1.000
_cell.length_c   1.000
_cell.angle_alpha   90.00
_cell.angle_beta   90.00
_cell.angle_gamma   90.00
#
_symmetry.space_group_name_H-M   'P 1'
#
loop_
_entity.id
_entity.type
_entity.pdbx_description
1 polymer ?
#
loop_
_entity_poly.entity_id
_entity_poly.type
_entity_poly.pdbx_seq_one_letter_code
_entity_poly.pdbx_strand_id
1 'polypeptide(L)'
;MSYPNTKKALRSAITSIVLILCFIILKSLANSEIVGIDFYSIVSGILILLIFFMTIVGFVFALKTKNDPKTKQKIIALVLNSILMALLVVSVINIIIELINYSK
;
A
#
# COMPACT_ATOMS: atom_id res chain seq x y z
N MET A 1 9.63 -14.80 -20.78
CA MET A 1 8.18 -14.59 -20.94
C MET A 1 7.61 -14.14 -19.59
N SER A 2 6.91 -13.00 -19.51
CA SER A 2 6.32 -12.50 -18.25
C SER A 2 4.81 -12.75 -18.26
N TYR A 3 4.29 -13.39 -17.21
CA TYR A 3 2.89 -13.78 -17.11
C TYR A 3 2.00 -12.56 -16.80
N PRO A 4 0.80 -12.45 -17.38
CA PRO A 4 -0.05 -11.28 -17.24
C PRO A 4 -0.39 -10.95 -15.79
N ASN A 5 -0.64 -11.96 -14.94
CA ASN A 5 -0.88 -11.77 -13.51
C ASN A 5 0.37 -11.31 -12.76
N THR A 6 1.55 -11.86 -13.10
CA THR A 6 2.84 -11.42 -12.53
C THR A 6 3.13 -9.95 -12.86
N LYS A 7 2.87 -9.52 -14.10
CA LYS A 7 3.04 -8.12 -14.51
C LYS A 7 2.07 -7.19 -13.78
N LYS A 8 0.80 -7.60 -13.62
CA LYS A 8 -0.21 -6.83 -12.86
C LYS A 8 0.18 -6.72 -11.38
N ALA A 9 0.61 -7.81 -10.76
CA ALA A 9 1.05 -7.83 -9.35
C ALA A 9 2.26 -6.91 -9.12
N LEU A 10 3.26 -6.93 -10.02
CA LEU A 10 4.41 -6.02 -9.95
C LEU A 10 4.00 -4.56 -10.14
N ARG A 11 3.16 -4.27 -11.14
CA ARG A 11 2.66 -2.91 -11.37
C ARG A 11 1.90 -2.38 -10.15
N SER A 12 1.07 -3.21 -9.53
CA SER A 12 0.36 -2.87 -8.31
C SER A 12 1.31 -2.55 -7.16
N ALA A 13 2.30 -3.41 -6.90
CA ALA A 13 3.30 -3.19 -5.86
C ALA A 13 4.07 -1.87 -6.07
N ILE A 14 4.54 -1.61 -7.29
CA ILE A 14 5.23 -0.37 -7.63
C ILE A 14 4.31 0.84 -7.41
N THR A 15 3.06 0.75 -7.85
CA THR A 15 2.09 1.84 -7.68
C THR A 15 1.82 2.12 -6.21
N SER A 16 1.62 1.08 -5.39
CA SER A 16 1.46 1.20 -3.94
C SER A 16 2.68 1.86 -3.29
N ILE A 17 3.90 1.45 -3.67
CA ILE A 17 5.15 2.06 -3.15
C ILE A 17 5.23 3.54 -3.51
N VAL A 18 4.92 3.90 -4.76
CA VAL A 18 4.91 5.31 -5.21
C VAL A 18 3.90 6.12 -4.41
N LEU A 19 2.68 5.60 -4.20
CA LEU A 19 1.67 6.27 -3.39
C LEU A 19 2.11 6.46 -1.94
N ILE A 20 2.76 5.45 -1.34
CA ILE A 20 3.34 5.55 0.01
C ILE A 20 4.41 6.63 0.07
N LEU A 21 5.30 6.70 -0.93
CA LEU A 21 6.31 7.76 -1.01
C LEU A 21 5.68 9.15 -1.14
N CYS A 22 4.66 9.30 -1.99
CA CYS A 22 3.89 10.56 -2.09
C CYS A 22 3.26 10.95 -0.76
N PHE A 23 2.70 9.98 -0.02
CA PHE A 23 2.14 10.22 1.31
C PHE A 23 3.20 10.69 2.31
N ILE A 24 4.39 10.07 2.32
CA ILE A 24 5.51 10.47 3.18
C ILE A 24 5.97 11.91 2.85
N ILE A 25 6.11 12.23 1.57
CA ILE A 25 6.48 13.57 1.10
C ILE A 25 5.42 14.58 1.57
N LEU A 26 4.13 14.30 1.33
CA LEU A 26 3.04 15.17 1.74
C LEU A 26 3.03 15.40 3.27
N LYS A 27 3.24 14.35 4.06
CA LYS A 27 3.38 14.45 5.52
C LYS A 27 4.57 15.32 5.92
N SER A 28 5.70 15.18 5.24
CA SER A 28 6.88 16.02 5.48
C SER A 28 6.59 17.48 5.18
N LEU A 29 5.92 17.78 4.07
CA LEU A 29 5.56 19.16 3.70
C LEU A 29 4.58 19.79 4.70
N ALA A 30 3.61 19.02 5.18
CA ALA A 30 2.66 19.47 6.20
C ALA A 30 3.36 19.76 7.54
N ASN A 31 4.31 18.91 7.95
CA ASN A 31 5.11 19.12 9.17
C ASN A 31 6.03 20.36 9.08
N SER A 32 6.43 20.76 7.88
CA SER A 32 7.21 21.97 7.64
C SER A 32 6.35 23.22 7.45
N GLU A 33 5.04 23.13 7.68
CA GLU A 33 4.06 24.22 7.52
C GLU A 33 4.00 24.82 6.10
N ILE A 34 4.59 24.14 5.11
CA ILE A 34 4.57 24.55 3.70
C ILE A 34 3.17 24.39 3.11
N VAL A 35 2.41 23.43 3.64
CA VAL A 35 1.08 23.05 3.16
C VAL A 35 0.09 23.15 4.31
N GLY A 36 -1.04 23.80 4.08
CA GLY A 36 -2.09 23.96 5.08
C GLY A 36 -2.71 22.64 5.54
N ILE A 37 -3.15 22.60 6.80
CA ILE A 37 -3.75 21.41 7.44
C ILE A 37 -4.97 20.88 6.67
N ASP A 38 -5.83 21.75 6.14
CA ASP A 38 -7.03 21.34 5.41
C ASP A 38 -6.68 20.58 4.12
N PHE A 39 -5.70 21.09 3.38
CA PHE A 39 -5.21 20.43 2.16
C PHE A 39 -4.55 19.09 2.51
N TYR A 40 -3.69 19.07 3.54
CA TYR A 40 -3.07 17.84 4.01
C TYR A 40 -4.12 16.80 4.39
N SER A 41 -5.14 17.17 5.15
CA SER A 41 -6.19 16.27 5.64
C SER A 41 -6.94 15.60 4.48
N ILE A 42 -7.41 16.37 3.51
CA ILE A 42 -8.16 15.85 2.36
C ILE A 42 -7.29 14.93 1.50
N VAL A 43 -6.10 15.41 1.10
CA VAL A 43 -5.23 14.68 0.17
C VAL A 43 -4.65 13.42 0.81
N SER A 44 -4.27 13.49 2.09
CA SER A 44 -3.79 12.33 2.84
C SER A 44 -4.87 11.26 2.99
N GLY A 45 -6.12 11.64 3.25
CA GLY A 45 -7.26 10.71 3.29
C GLY A 45 -7.47 9.97 1.97
N ILE A 46 -7.45 10.69 0.85
CA ILE A 46 -7.56 10.10 -0.50
C ILE A 46 -6.38 9.16 -0.79
N LEU A 47 -5.15 9.58 -0.46
CA LEU A 47 -3.94 8.76 -0.66
C LEU A 47 -4.00 7.46 0.13
N ILE A 48 -4.39 7.52 1.41
CA ILE A 48 -4.52 6.33 2.27
C ILE A 48 -5.54 5.36 1.66
N LEU A 49 -6.69 5.87 1.22
CA LEU A 49 -7.74 5.05 0.59
C LEU A 49 -7.23 4.35 -0.68
N LEU A 50 -6.49 5.08 -1.53
CA LEU A 50 -5.87 4.52 -2.73
C LEU A 50 -4.82 3.45 -2.40
N ILE A 51 -3.95 3.71 -1.42
CA ILE A 51 -2.94 2.73 -0.94
C ILE A 51 -3.64 1.47 -0.45
N PHE A 52 -4.74 1.61 0.28
CA PHE A 52 -5.51 0.49 0.81
C PHE A 52 -6.04 -0.42 -0.31
N PHE A 53 -6.78 0.15 -1.27
CA PHE A 53 -7.34 -0.63 -2.38
C PHE A 53 -6.26 -1.22 -3.29
N MET A 54 -5.22 -0.46 -3.63
CA MET A 54 -4.12 -0.95 -4.49
C MET A 54 -3.34 -2.09 -3.84
N THR A 55 -3.16 -2.05 -2.52
CA THR A 55 -2.48 -3.12 -1.78
C THR A 55 -3.30 -4.41 -1.78
N ILE A 56 -4.62 -4.33 -1.55
CA ILE A 56 -5.51 -5.50 -1.62
C ILE A 56 -5.52 -6.08 -3.03
N VAL A 57 -5.73 -5.25 -4.04
CA VAL A 57 -5.76 -5.67 -5.45
C VAL A 57 -4.43 -6.31 -5.86
N GLY A 58 -3.31 -5.70 -5.47
CA GLY A 58 -1.97 -6.23 -5.73
C GLY A 58 -1.73 -7.59 -5.09
N PHE A 59 -2.16 -7.76 -3.84
CA PHE A 59 -2.08 -9.03 -3.13
C PHE A 59 -2.95 -10.12 -3.77
N VAL A 60 -4.19 -9.79 -4.17
CA VAL A 60 -5.06 -10.72 -4.90
C VAL A 60 -4.42 -11.17 -6.22
N PHE A 61 -3.82 -10.25 -6.98
CA PHE A 61 -3.09 -10.63 -8.20
C PHE A 61 -1.87 -11.48 -7.91
N ALA A 62 -1.12 -11.18 -6.84
CA ALA A 62 0.02 -11.98 -6.42
C ALA A 62 -0.40 -13.42 -6.08
N LEU A 63 -1.49 -13.63 -5.33
CA LEU A 63 -2.03 -14.96 -5.04
C LEU A 63 -2.45 -15.71 -6.31
N LYS A 64 -3.05 -15.02 -7.29
CA LYS A 64 -3.42 -15.61 -8.59
C LYS A 64 -2.21 -16.07 -9.42
N THR A 65 -0.99 -15.60 -9.12
CA THR A 65 0.23 -16.13 -9.77
C THR A 65 0.62 -17.52 -9.30
N LYS A 66 -0.04 -18.11 -8.28
CA LYS A 66 0.30 -19.43 -7.72
C LYS A 66 0.49 -20.51 -8.80
N ASN A 67 -0.36 -20.49 -9.83
CA ASN A 67 -0.34 -21.45 -10.95
C ASN A 67 0.65 -21.10 -12.07
N ASP A 68 1.24 -19.90 -12.06
CA ASP A 68 2.30 -19.52 -13.02
C ASP A 68 3.61 -20.27 -12.68
N PRO A 69 4.44 -20.64 -13.66
CA PRO A 69 5.74 -21.27 -13.37
C PRO A 69 6.66 -20.33 -12.58
N LYS A 70 7.54 -20.94 -11.78
CA LYS A 70 8.43 -20.23 -10.85
C LYS A 70 9.44 -19.40 -11.65
N THR A 71 9.20 -18.09 -11.73
CA THR A 71 10.12 -17.11 -12.28
C THR A 71 10.60 -16.14 -11.19
N LYS A 72 11.79 -15.54 -11.36
CA LYS A 72 12.31 -14.52 -10.43
C LYS A 72 11.31 -13.38 -10.22
N GLN A 73 10.65 -12.93 -11.30
CA GLN A 73 9.65 -11.87 -11.27
C GLN A 73 8.44 -12.22 -10.40
N LYS A 74 7.95 -13.47 -10.48
CA LYS A 74 6.84 -13.94 -9.63
C LYS A 74 7.19 -13.89 -8.15
N ILE A 75 8.40 -14.36 -7.80
CA ILE A 75 8.87 -14.38 -6.40
C ILE A 75 8.92 -12.95 -5.87
N ILE A 76 9.52 -12.02 -6.62
CA ILE A 76 9.60 -10.60 -6.25
C ILE A 76 8.19 -10.00 -6.10
N ALA A 77 7.29 -10.26 -7.04
CA ALA A 77 5.91 -9.76 -7.00
C ALA A 77 5.18 -10.25 -5.75
N LEU A 78 5.31 -11.54 -5.42
CA LEU A 78 4.66 -12.14 -4.27
C LEU A 78 5.23 -11.58 -2.96
N VAL A 79 6.56 -11.51 -2.83
CA VAL A 79 7.22 -10.99 -1.63
C VAL A 79 6.83 -9.53 -1.38
N LEU A 80 6.91 -8.67 -2.39
CA LEU A 80 6.56 -7.25 -2.25
C LEU A 80 5.10 -7.05 -1.85
N ASN A 81 4.16 -7.71 -2.53
CA ASN A 81 2.74 -7.56 -2.19
C ASN A 81 2.42 -8.18 -0.82
N SER A 82 3.08 -9.26 -0.41
CA SER A 82 2.91 -9.82 0.93
C SER A 82 3.41 -8.88 2.02
N ILE A 83 4.56 -8.22 1.82
CA ILE A 83 5.08 -7.21 2.76
C ILE A 83 4.12 -6.03 2.86
N LEU A 84 3.65 -5.51 1.72
CA LEU A 84 2.69 -4.41 1.70
C LEU A 84 1.38 -4.78 2.41
N MET A 85 0.88 -6.00 2.18
CA MET A 85 -0.33 -6.50 2.85
C MET A 85 -0.12 -6.66 4.37
N ALA A 86 1.03 -7.19 4.79
CA ALA A 86 1.37 -7.31 6.22
C ALA A 86 1.44 -5.94 6.90
N LEU A 87 2.08 -4.96 6.26
CA LEU A 87 2.13 -3.58 6.76
C LEU A 87 0.72 -2.99 6.89
N LEU A 88 -0.15 -3.20 5.89
CA LEU A 88 -1.54 -2.75 5.92
C LEU A 88 -2.31 -3.37 7.09
N VAL A 89 -2.15 -4.68 7.33
CA VAL A 89 -2.79 -5.37 8.47
C VAL A 89 -2.31 -4.78 9.80
N VAL A 90 -0.99 -4.57 9.95
CA VAL A 90 -0.43 -3.95 11.16
C VAL A 90 -0.99 -2.54 11.37
N SER A 91 -1.09 -1.73 10.31
CA SER A 91 -1.67 -0.38 10.39
C SER A 91 -3.14 -0.41 10.83
N VAL A 92 -3.95 -1.31 10.29
CA VAL A 92 -5.36 -1.46 10.69
C VAL A 92 -5.48 -1.87 12.14
N ILE A 93 -4.67 -2.85 12.59
CA ILE A 93 -4.66 -3.28 13.99
C ILE A 93 -4.28 -2.11 14.91
N ASN A 94 -3.27 -1.33 14.54
CA ASN A 94 -2.85 -0.17 15.33
C ASN A 94 -3.97 0.86 15.50
N ILE A 95 -4.68 1.18 14.41
CA ILE A 95 -5.83 2.09 14.44
C ILE A 95 -6.94 1.55 15.36
N ILE A 96 -7.23 0.25 15.30
CA ILE A 96 -8.23 -0.38 16.17
C ILE A 96 -7.82 -0.27 17.64
N ILE A 97 -6.55 -0.52 17.97
CA ILE A 97 -6.02 -0.40 19.34
C ILE A 97 -6.16 1.04 19.84
N GLU A 98 -5.76 2.02 19.03
CA GLU A 98 -5.90 3.44 19.35
C GLU A 98 -7.36 3.80 19.63
N LEU A 99 -8.30 3.39 18.76
CA LEU A 99 -9.73 3.63 18.93
C LEU A 99 -10.28 3.03 20.24
N ILE A 100 -9.87 1.80 20.58
CA ILE A 100 -10.29 1.15 21.83
C ILE A 100 -9.76 1.91 23.05
N ASN A 101 -8.50 2.38 23.00
CA ASN A 101 -7.90 3.14 24.09
C ASN A 101 -8.54 4.52 24.26
N TYR A 102 -8.92 5.19 23.17
CA TYR A 102 -9.64 6.46 23.22
C TYR A 102 -11.08 6.34 23.73
N SER A 103 -11.70 5.16 23.60
CA SER A 103 -13.07 4.91 24.04
C SER A 103 -13.18 4.50 25.52
N LYS A 104 -12.06 4.30 26.21
CA LYS A 104 -11.99 4.00 27.65
C LYS A 104 -11.69 5.27 28.45
#